data_AF-A0A535AHM5-F1
#
_entry.id   AF-A0A535AHM5-F1
#
_cell.length_a   1.000
_cell.length_b   1.000
_cell.length_c   1.000
_cell.angle_alpha   90.00
_cell.angle_beta   90.00
_cell.angle_gamma   90.00
#
_symmetry.space_group_name_H-M   'P 1'
#
loop_
_entity.id
_entity.type
_entity.pdbx_description
1 polymer ?
#
loop_
_entity_poly.entity_id
_entity_poly.type
_entity_poly.pdbx_seq_one_letter_code
_entity_poly.pdbx_strand_id
1 'polypeptide(L)' 'LRLVPAPGHTRGMQVVVVETGGRPVVVGGDVAVWFGELDEPHTEGQLRVRALEPELVWLAHEHEPWRPRTV' A
#
# COMPACT_ATOMS: atom_id res chain seq x y z
N LEU A 1 -3.11 14.86 -0.70
CA LEU A 1 -2.92 13.96 0.46
C LEU A 1 -4.28 13.55 0.99
N ARG A 2 -4.51 12.24 1.19
CA ARG A 2 -5.73 11.73 1.85
C ARG A 2 -5.43 10.47 2.65
N LEU A 3 -6.21 10.24 3.71
CA LEU A 3 -6.19 9.00 4.49
C LEU A 3 -7.21 8.01 3.92
N VAL A 4 -6.83 6.74 3.85
CA VAL A 4 -7.68 5.65 3.34
C VAL A 4 -7.71 4.52 4.36
N PRO A 5 -8.89 4.04 4.79
CA PRO A 5 -8.97 2.86 5.63
C PRO A 5 -8.36 1.65 4.92
N ALA A 6 -7.49 0.91 5.59
CA ALA A 6 -6.83 -0.28 5.05
C ALA A 6 -6.77 -1.39 6.11
N PRO A 7 -7.94 -1.89 6.58
CA PRO A 7 -7.99 -2.84 7.67
C PRO A 7 -7.34 -4.18 7.30
N GLY A 8 -6.77 -4.85 8.29
CA GLY A 8 -6.04 -6.11 8.11
C GLY A 8 -5.10 -6.32 9.28
N HIS A 9 -3.95 -5.64 9.24
CA HIS A 9 -2.95 -5.65 10.32
C HIS A 9 -3.54 -5.21 11.67
N THR A 10 -4.33 -4.13 11.65
CA THR A 10 -5.24 -3.78 12.75
C THR A 10 -6.61 -3.38 12.20
N ARG A 11 -7.64 -3.36 13.06
CA ARG A 11 -8.98 -2.91 12.67
C ARG A 11 -9.03 -1.43 12.26
N GLY A 12 -8.18 -0.59 12.87
CA GLY A 12 -8.13 0.85 12.64
C GLY A 12 -7.06 1.30 11.63
N MET A 13 -6.40 0.36 10.96
CA MET A 13 -5.31 0.62 10.03
C MET A 13 -5.73 1.58 8.90
N GLN A 14 -4.85 2.53 8.57
CA GLN A 14 -5.02 3.48 7.49
C GLN A 14 -3.72 3.63 6.70
N VAL A 15 -3.83 3.99 5.43
CA VAL A 15 -2.70 4.39 4.59
C VAL A 15 -2.84 5.83 4.14
N VAL A 16 -1.72 6.48 3.85
CA VAL A 16 -1.70 7.84 3.28
C VAL A 16 -1.50 7.71 1.77
N VAL A 17 -2.41 8.30 0.99
CA VAL A 17 -2.28 8.41 -0.45
C VAL A 17 -1.78 9.82 -0.79
N VAL A 18 -0.64 9.85 -1.48
CA VAL A 18 0.02 11.03 -2.01
C VAL A 18 -0.25 11.09 -3.51
N GLU A 19 -1.17 11.95 -3.91
CA GLU A 19 -1.44 12.21 -5.32
C GLU A 19 -0.18 12.84 -5.95
N THR A 20 0.30 12.21 -7.01
CA THR A 20 1.34 12.77 -7.89
C THR A 20 0.67 13.24 -9.17
N GLY A 21 1.37 13.95 -10.05
CA GLY A 21 0.84 14.26 -11.39
C GLY A 21 0.55 13.02 -12.26
N GLY A 22 0.87 11.81 -11.78
CA GLY A 22 0.60 10.51 -12.42
C GLY A 22 -0.04 9.52 -11.43
N ARG A 23 0.51 8.30 -11.33
CA ARG A 23 0.01 7.29 -10.39
C ARG A 23 0.35 7.68 -8.94
N PRO A 24 -0.52 7.42 -7.96
CA PRO A 24 -0.28 7.88 -6.60
C PRO A 24 0.89 7.13 -5.95
N VAL A 25 1.55 7.80 -5.01
CA VAL A 25 2.47 7.16 -4.07
C VAL A 25 1.70 6.85 -2.79
N VAL A 26 1.88 5.65 -2.23
CA VAL A 26 1.21 5.26 -0.97
C VAL A 26 2.25 5.10 0.13
N VAL A 27 2.00 5.73 1.28
CA VAL A 27 2.67 5.39 2.54
C VAL A 27 1.79 4.36 3.24
N GLY A 28 2.20 3.09 3.13
CA GLY A 28 1.42 1.93 3.53
C GLY A 28 1.52 1.56 5.01
N GLY A 29 2.60 1.97 5.70
CA GLY A 29 2.86 1.54 7.07
C GLY A 29 2.90 0.01 7.15
N ASP A 30 2.14 -0.56 8.08
CA ASP A 30 2.04 -2.01 8.32
C ASP A 30 0.93 -2.70 7.51
N VAL A 31 0.42 -2.07 6.44
CA VAL A 31 -0.61 -2.71 5.58
C VAL A 31 -0.06 -4.00 4.95
N ALA A 32 1.25 -4.03 4.74
CA ALA A 32 2.05 -5.19 4.45
C ALA A 32 3.37 -5.08 5.24
N VAL A 33 3.83 -6.18 5.83
CA VAL A 33 5.08 -6.24 6.59
C VAL A 33 6.27 -6.50 5.66
N TRP A 34 6.03 -7.11 4.50
CA TRP A 34 7.03 -7.39 3.47
C TRP A 34 6.37 -7.42 2.08
N PHE A 35 7.16 -7.35 1.01
CA PHE A 35 6.66 -7.16 -0.37
C PHE A 35 5.68 -8.22 -0.88
N GLY A 36 5.83 -9.49 -0.49
CA GLY A 36 4.98 -10.55 -1.02
C GLY A 36 3.52 -10.44 -0.59
N GLU A 37 3.22 -9.75 0.50
CA GLU A 37 1.84 -9.49 0.93
C GLU A 37 1.11 -8.45 0.06
N LEU A 38 1.86 -7.66 -0.73
CA LEU A 38 1.27 -6.86 -1.79
C LEU A 38 1.32 -7.59 -3.13
N ASP A 39 2.30 -8.45 -3.40
CA ASP A 39 2.32 -9.30 -4.59
C ASP A 39 1.11 -10.27 -4.60
N GLU A 40 0.82 -10.88 -3.46
CA GLU A 40 -0.28 -11.81 -3.20
C GLU A 40 -1.13 -11.30 -2.01
N PRO A 41 -2.10 -10.41 -2.26
CA PRO A 41 -2.84 -9.72 -1.20
C PRO A 41 -3.93 -10.59 -0.55
N HIS A 42 -3.93 -10.65 0.79
CA HIS A 42 -4.81 -11.52 1.58
C HIS A 42 -5.78 -10.74 2.49
N THR A 43 -5.57 -9.43 2.68
CA THR A 43 -6.44 -8.56 3.51
C THR A 43 -7.17 -7.52 2.67
N GLU A 44 -8.29 -6.99 3.20
CA GLU A 44 -9.03 -5.89 2.57
C GLU A 44 -8.13 -4.67 2.35
N GLY A 45 -7.28 -4.33 3.32
CA GLY A 45 -6.32 -3.23 3.22
C GLY A 45 -5.32 -3.40 2.08
N GLN A 46 -4.73 -4.59 1.95
CA GLN A 46 -3.79 -4.90 0.86
C GLN A 46 -4.48 -4.83 -0.51
N LEU A 47 -5.66 -5.44 -0.64
CA LEU A 47 -6.46 -5.40 -1.87
C LEU A 47 -6.83 -3.97 -2.25
N ARG A 48 -7.22 -3.14 -1.26
CA ARG A 48 -7.52 -1.73 -1.49
C ARG A 48 -6.29 -0.95 -1.94
N VAL A 49 -5.13 -1.17 -1.33
CA VAL A 49 -3.86 -0.54 -1.76
C VAL A 49 -3.52 -0.92 -3.20
N ARG A 50 -3.66 -2.20 -3.58
CA ARG A 50 -3.46 -2.65 -4.97
C ARG A 50 -4.42 -2.00 -5.96
N ALA A 51 -5.68 -1.84 -5.58
CA ALA A 51 -6.72 -1.20 -6.41
C ALA A 51 -6.53 0.32 -6.60
N LEU A 52 -5.66 0.96 -5.81
CA LEU A 52 -5.27 2.36 -6.05
C LEU A 52 -4.31 2.54 -7.23
N GLU A 53 -3.83 1.44 -7.83
CA GLU A 53 -2.85 1.41 -8.90
C GLU A 53 -1.64 2.33 -8.61
N PRO A 54 -0.97 2.18 -7.45
CA PRO A 54 0.08 3.09 -7.04
C PRO A 54 1.32 2.93 -7.93
N GLU A 55 2.10 4.00 -8.04
CA GLU A 55 3.44 3.93 -8.64
C GLU A 55 4.39 3.09 -7.76
N LEU A 56 4.32 3.32 -6.45
CA LEU A 56 5.10 2.64 -5.42
C LEU A 56 4.41 2.73 -4.06
N VAL A 57 4.77 1.82 -3.16
CA VAL A 57 4.26 1.76 -1.78
C VAL A 57 5.43 1.68 -0.81
N TRP A 58 5.51 2.62 0.13
CA TRP A 58 6.45 2.56 1.26
C TRP A 58 5.86 1.72 2.40
N LEU A 59 6.59 0.69 2.83
CA LEU A 59 6.23 -0.15 3.98
C LEU A 59 7.07 0.26 5.20
N ALA A 60 6.53 0.09 6.40
CA ALA A 60 7.26 0.47 7.63
C ALA A 60 8.51 -0.40 7.89
N HIS A 61 8.53 -1.61 7.32
CA HIS A 61 9.53 -2.64 7.60
C HIS A 61 10.47 -2.94 6.42
N GLU A 62 10.46 -2.11 5.38
CA GLU A 62 11.34 -2.25 4.21
C GLU A 62 12.12 -0.96 3.97
N HIS A 63 13.36 -1.08 3.50
CA HIS A 63 14.21 0.08 3.19
C HIS A 63 13.98 0.65 1.79
N GLU A 64 13.38 -0.15 0.90
CA GLU A 64 13.01 0.23 -0.46
C GLU A 64 11.48 0.13 -0.63
N PRO A 65 10.88 0.86 -1.58
CA PRO A 65 9.45 0.77 -1.77
C PRO A 65 9.08 -0.46 -2.61
N TRP A 66 7.93 -1.05 -2.28
CA TRP A 66 7.29 -2.01 -3.17
C TRP A 66 6.84 -1.32 -4.46
N ARG A 67 6.99 -2.00 -5.60
CA ARG A 67 6.53 -1.54 -6.91
C ARG A 67 5.68 -2.62 -7.58
N PRO A 68 4.53 -2.28 -8.17
CA PRO A 68 3.75 -3.24 -8.93
C PRO A 68 4.58 -3.77 -10.10
N ARG A 69 4.66 -5.10 -10.24
CA ARG A 69 5.22 -5.71 -11.45
C ARG A 69 4.32 -5.36 -12.63
N THR A 70 4.88 -4.75 -13.67
CA THR A 70 4.20 -4.59 -14.96
C THR A 70 4.06 -5.97 -15.58
N VAL A 71 2.84 -6.37 -15.92
CA VAL A 71 2.59 -7.55 -16.76
C VAL A 71 2.91 -7.22 -18.21
#